data_AF-A0A970XIY8-F1
#
_entry.id   AF-A0A970XIY8-F1
#
_cell.length_a   1.000
_cell.length_b   1.000
_cell.length_c   1.000
_cell.angle_alpha   90.00
_cell.angle_beta   90.00
_cell.angle_gamma   90.00
#
_symmetry.space_group_name_H-M   'P 1'
#
loop_
_entity.id
_entity.type
_entity.pdbx_description
1 polymer ?
#
loop_
_entity_poly.entity_id
_entity_poly.type
_entity_poly.pdbx_seq_one_letter_code
_entity_poly.pdbx_strand_id
1 'polypeptide(L)'
;MDTLAQNPETKRSTWKNLLEAGAITLAVMALTALILGAQYQLNDDYAMCLTVSGAYGVPGEHMIFSSSVLGVVLKALFSAAPAVNWYGWMHFAILFLSGTAFSFLILETVPGKLRYLIALAFAGTALVPDILYMQFTMQAYFCLAAGFALFAFAFLKEGKKKKRAAMLVCAALFCLLGVMVRDKTVLTILPFFLAVSAYRLYKKDWRPAAWLAVTCVLCAGAMWADANAYRSNRWQDYFAYNSARSSLLDMPRLDYDANREVFEKAGWSENDYEMFYHWYLADEETFSTENLEAIREDAAGPSLTIPYVISDFVHDMYSVLIFFPFCILALCLALCLMTRKKHLLPSIVAASAVLVHVGFIILRRAPIRTVYPHYVLGILLLLLLADYTAFRPVLRRRDAKGPSGRRNAFASVVVGFVAVSMLLMNTVLASDRASAGTDRYAYIRELDRYIAGNKDKLFLSSVSAASDRYSAYSVFYAPERGMFENFIILGGWNTKTPRYYEFMEEHGIENPFLSLLNDNEYLVEIGEPTLIQQYLLEKFGIRTEAAVVESFDRLNVYKIRIASEDDKNSD
;
A
#
# COMPACT_ATOMS: atom_id res chain seq x y z
N MET A 1 -29.17 1.58 24.65
CA MET A 1 -28.24 2.43 23.85
C MET A 1 -27.09 1.53 23.44
N ASP A 2 -26.64 1.69 22.19
CA ASP A 2 -25.98 0.65 21.39
C ASP A 2 -24.69 0.07 21.98
N THR A 3 -24.83 -1.04 22.70
CA THR A 3 -23.73 -1.90 23.09
C THR A 3 -23.37 -2.81 21.91
N LEU A 4 -22.07 -3.06 21.73
CA LEU A 4 -21.56 -4.13 20.85
C LEU A 4 -22.19 -5.46 21.29
N ALA A 5 -22.41 -6.37 20.35
CA ALA A 5 -23.12 -7.60 20.66
C ALA A 5 -22.40 -8.42 21.75
N GLN A 6 -23.19 -8.98 22.66
CA GLN A 6 -22.71 -9.85 23.71
C GLN A 6 -22.90 -11.30 23.28
N ASN A 7 -21.81 -12.06 23.27
CA ASN A 7 -21.87 -13.51 23.15
C ASN A 7 -22.21 -14.09 24.54
N PRO A 8 -23.43 -14.62 24.77
CA PRO A 8 -23.84 -15.18 26.06
C PRO A 8 -23.05 -16.44 26.47
N GLU A 9 -22.30 -17.06 25.56
CA GLU A 9 -21.49 -18.26 25.80
C GLU A 9 -20.03 -17.96 26.17
N THR A 10 -19.65 -16.69 26.37
CA THR A 10 -18.28 -16.27 26.77
C THR A 10 -17.91 -16.62 28.23
N LYS A 11 -18.39 -17.77 28.73
CA LYS A 11 -17.79 -18.48 29.86
C LYS A 11 -16.44 -19.13 29.49
N ARG A 12 -16.04 -19.13 28.20
CA ARG A 12 -14.73 -19.64 27.74
C ARG A 12 -13.57 -18.74 28.16
N SER A 13 -12.43 -19.33 28.48
CA SER A 13 -11.18 -18.61 28.79
C SER A 13 -10.77 -17.67 27.64
N THR A 14 -10.51 -16.40 27.92
CA THR A 14 -10.06 -15.40 26.93
C THR A 14 -8.81 -15.85 26.17
N TRP A 15 -7.93 -16.60 26.83
CA TRP A 15 -6.75 -17.21 26.20
C TRP A 15 -7.11 -18.20 25.09
N LYS A 16 -8.20 -18.96 25.27
CA LYS A 16 -8.65 -19.90 24.24
C LYS A 16 -9.10 -19.17 22.98
N ASN A 17 -9.89 -18.09 23.09
CA ASN A 17 -10.31 -17.33 21.92
C ASN A 17 -9.12 -16.66 21.21
N LEU A 18 -8.10 -16.21 21.96
CA LEU A 18 -6.89 -15.64 21.36
C LEU A 18 -6.08 -16.70 20.59
N LEU A 19 -5.89 -17.89 21.15
CA LEU A 19 -5.22 -19.00 20.47
C LEU A 19 -5.99 -19.48 19.24
N GLU A 20 -7.32 -19.60 19.35
CA GLU A 20 -8.19 -19.95 18.21
C GLU A 20 -8.11 -18.88 17.11
N ALA A 21 -8.08 -17.60 17.47
CA ALA A 21 -7.93 -16.51 16.51
C ALA A 21 -6.58 -16.59 15.77
N GLY A 22 -5.48 -16.77 16.51
CA GLY A 22 -4.15 -16.94 15.91
C GLY A 22 -4.08 -18.14 14.98
N ALA A 23 -4.68 -19.27 15.36
CA ALA A 23 -4.73 -20.47 14.52
C ALA A 23 -5.52 -20.24 13.21
N ILE A 24 -6.66 -19.56 13.26
CA ILE A 24 -7.44 -19.21 12.05
C ILE A 24 -6.61 -18.32 11.13
N THR A 25 -6.01 -17.26 11.68
CA THR A 25 -5.20 -16.32 10.90
C THR A 25 -3.99 -17.01 10.27
N LEU A 26 -3.25 -17.81 11.04
CA LEU A 26 -2.11 -18.57 10.53
C LEU A 26 -2.53 -19.56 9.43
N ALA A 27 -3.65 -20.26 9.59
CA ALA A 27 -4.13 -21.20 8.59
C ALA A 27 -4.47 -20.50 7.27
N VAL A 28 -5.20 -19.38 7.32
CA VAL A 28 -5.51 -18.58 6.11
C VAL A 28 -4.22 -18.07 5.45
N MET A 29 -3.30 -17.52 6.24
CA MET A 29 -2.03 -17.03 5.71
C MET A 29 -1.19 -18.13 5.06
N ALA A 30 -0.98 -19.24 5.78
CA ALA A 30 -0.16 -20.35 5.29
C ALA A 30 -0.78 -21.00 4.05
N LEU A 31 -2.09 -21.28 4.05
CA LEU A 31 -2.76 -21.85 2.87
C LEU A 31 -2.68 -20.92 1.67
N THR A 32 -2.86 -19.62 1.87
CA THR A 32 -2.79 -18.65 0.76
C THR A 32 -1.37 -18.54 0.22
N ALA A 33 -0.38 -18.31 1.07
CA ALA A 33 1.01 -18.15 0.66
C ALA A 33 1.61 -19.43 0.05
N LEU A 34 1.25 -20.62 0.54
CA LEU A 34 1.76 -21.89 0.03
C LEU A 34 1.07 -22.35 -1.26
N ILE A 35 -0.22 -22.06 -1.44
CA ILE A 35 -0.99 -22.53 -2.61
C ILE A 35 -0.99 -21.50 -3.73
N LEU A 36 -1.15 -20.21 -3.41
CA LEU A 36 -1.29 -19.12 -4.39
C LEU A 36 -0.03 -18.25 -4.51
N GLY A 37 0.91 -18.39 -3.57
CA GLY A 37 2.12 -17.56 -3.53
C GLY A 37 1.87 -16.18 -2.91
N ALA A 38 2.96 -15.41 -2.75
CA ALA A 38 2.95 -14.05 -2.25
C ALA A 38 3.96 -13.19 -3.03
N GLN A 39 3.56 -11.97 -3.37
CA GLN A 39 4.34 -10.98 -4.11
C GLN A 39 4.08 -9.58 -3.57
N TYR A 40 5.02 -8.67 -3.78
CA TYR A 40 4.78 -7.25 -3.55
C TYR A 40 3.80 -6.71 -4.60
N GLN A 41 2.97 -5.76 -4.22
CA GLN A 41 2.01 -5.16 -5.14
C GLN A 41 2.66 -4.16 -6.11
N LEU A 42 3.67 -3.42 -5.62
CA LEU A 42 4.30 -2.31 -6.32
C LEU A 42 5.82 -2.34 -6.12
N ASN A 43 6.52 -1.60 -6.97
CA ASN A 43 7.95 -1.37 -6.90
C ASN A 43 8.41 -0.70 -5.60
N ASP A 44 7.57 0.11 -4.95
CA ASP A 44 7.91 0.80 -3.69
C ASP A 44 8.39 -0.15 -2.57
N ASP A 45 7.64 -1.24 -2.34
CA ASP A 45 7.98 -2.25 -1.34
C ASP A 45 9.31 -2.95 -1.65
N TYR A 46 9.52 -3.27 -2.93
CA TYR A 46 10.77 -3.87 -3.38
C TYR A 46 11.94 -2.90 -3.23
N ALA A 47 11.79 -1.64 -3.62
CA ALA A 47 12.82 -0.62 -3.46
C ALA A 47 13.19 -0.38 -1.98
N MET A 48 12.22 -0.33 -1.06
CA MET A 48 12.50 -0.27 0.38
C MET A 48 13.26 -1.52 0.86
N CYS A 49 12.87 -2.71 0.38
CA CYS A 49 13.58 -3.97 0.67
C CYS A 49 15.03 -3.95 0.17
N LEU A 50 15.28 -3.46 -1.05
CA LEU A 50 16.63 -3.32 -1.62
C LEU A 50 17.50 -2.38 -0.77
N THR A 51 16.94 -1.28 -0.27
CA THR A 51 17.65 -0.34 0.61
C THR A 51 18.06 -1.00 1.93
N VAL A 52 17.13 -1.63 2.65
CA VAL A 52 17.43 -2.19 3.99
C VAL A 52 18.23 -3.49 3.94
N SER A 53 18.19 -4.22 2.81
CA SER A 53 19.01 -5.42 2.59
C SER A 53 20.46 -5.09 2.20
N GLY A 54 20.71 -3.88 1.70
CA GLY A 54 22.01 -3.48 1.16
C GLY A 54 22.27 -4.00 -0.24
N ALA A 55 21.21 -4.19 -1.04
CA ALA A 55 21.35 -4.59 -2.44
C ALA A 55 22.15 -3.56 -3.26
N TYR A 56 22.13 -2.28 -2.86
CA TYR A 56 22.96 -1.20 -3.42
C TYR A 56 24.35 -1.07 -2.75
N GLY A 57 24.81 -2.11 -2.05
CA GLY A 57 26.15 -2.27 -1.46
C GLY A 57 26.20 -2.22 0.07
N VAL A 58 25.47 -1.28 0.68
CA VAL A 58 25.40 -1.15 2.15
C VAL A 58 23.95 -1.06 2.63
N PRO A 59 23.56 -1.82 3.66
CA PRO A 59 22.24 -1.69 4.28
C PRO A 59 21.97 -0.27 4.78
N GLY A 60 20.90 0.36 4.29
CA GLY A 60 20.44 1.69 4.69
C GLY A 60 19.18 1.66 5.55
N GLU A 61 19.06 2.58 6.50
CA GLU A 61 17.88 2.70 7.37
C GLU A 61 16.74 3.55 6.78
N HIS A 62 17.01 4.38 5.78
CA HIS A 62 16.04 5.34 5.24
C HIS A 62 15.08 4.70 4.24
N MET A 63 13.86 4.37 4.70
CA MET A 63 12.82 3.75 3.87
C MET A 63 11.88 4.75 3.17
N ILE A 64 11.94 6.03 3.51
CA ILE A 64 11.21 7.16 2.90
C ILE A 64 9.69 7.14 3.14
N PHE A 65 9.00 6.05 2.83
CA PHE A 65 7.56 5.93 3.07
C PHE A 65 7.20 5.28 4.41
N SER A 66 8.11 4.45 4.92
CA SER A 66 8.05 3.84 6.24
C SER A 66 9.14 4.44 7.12
N SER A 67 8.93 4.41 8.43
CA SER A 67 9.83 5.05 9.38
C SER A 67 11.23 4.45 9.36
N SER A 68 12.25 5.30 9.39
CA SER A 68 13.65 4.95 9.61
C SER A 68 13.89 4.17 10.90
N VAL A 69 13.00 4.29 11.91
CA VAL A 69 13.08 3.45 13.11
C VAL A 69 12.85 1.97 12.77
N LEU A 70 11.88 1.66 11.90
CA LEU A 70 11.71 0.29 11.37
C LEU A 70 12.91 -0.08 10.50
N GLY A 71 13.45 0.89 9.75
CA GLY A 71 14.59 0.68 8.86
C GLY A 71 15.85 0.29 9.63
N VAL A 72 16.12 0.90 10.79
CA VAL A 72 17.22 0.50 11.69
C VAL A 72 17.05 -0.95 12.17
N VAL A 73 15.83 -1.35 12.53
CA VAL A 73 15.55 -2.73 12.96
C VAL A 73 15.78 -3.72 11.80
N LEU A 74 15.24 -3.43 10.62
CA LEU A 74 15.40 -4.27 9.43
C LEU A 74 16.86 -4.36 8.99
N LYS A 75 17.57 -3.23 8.96
CA LYS A 75 19.02 -3.15 8.69
C LYS A 75 19.81 -4.06 9.62
N ALA A 76 19.51 -4.04 10.92
CA ALA A 76 20.18 -4.90 11.90
C ALA A 76 19.89 -6.39 11.65
N LEU A 77 18.64 -6.74 11.31
CA LEU A 77 18.24 -8.10 10.99
C LEU A 77 18.91 -8.62 9.71
N PHE A 78 18.93 -7.83 8.62
CA PHE A 78 19.64 -8.17 7.39
C PHE A 78 21.15 -8.28 7.60
N SER A 79 21.73 -7.45 8.47
CA SER A 79 23.15 -7.56 8.82
C SER A 79 23.46 -8.85 9.59
N ALA A 80 22.54 -9.32 10.45
CA ALA A 80 22.71 -10.54 11.23
C ALA A 80 22.44 -11.81 10.42
N ALA A 81 21.49 -11.78 9.49
CA ALA A 81 21.08 -12.91 8.68
C ALA A 81 20.65 -12.44 7.27
N PRO A 82 21.60 -12.22 6.35
CA PRO A 82 21.33 -11.66 5.03
C PRO A 82 20.54 -12.59 4.11
N ALA A 83 20.53 -13.90 4.37
CA ALA A 83 19.79 -14.89 3.59
C ALA A 83 18.27 -14.87 3.86
N VAL A 84 17.79 -14.09 4.83
CA VAL A 84 16.38 -14.02 5.20
C VAL A 84 15.80 -12.67 4.75
N ASN A 85 14.72 -12.69 3.97
CA ASN A 85 14.01 -11.46 3.59
C ASN A 85 13.19 -10.92 4.78
N TRP A 86 13.84 -10.18 5.67
CA TRP A 86 13.22 -9.63 6.88
C TRP A 86 12.12 -8.61 6.57
N TYR A 87 12.21 -7.88 5.45
CA TYR A 87 11.14 -7.00 5.01
C TYR A 87 9.88 -7.81 4.67
N GLY A 88 9.99 -8.88 3.87
CA GLY A 88 8.88 -9.81 3.61
C GLY A 88 8.30 -10.44 4.89
N TRP A 89 9.15 -10.85 5.84
CA TRP A 89 8.68 -11.38 7.12
C TRP A 89 7.99 -10.34 8.02
N MET A 90 8.39 -9.07 7.96
CA MET A 90 7.69 -7.97 8.63
C MET A 90 6.24 -7.89 8.12
N HIS A 91 6.03 -8.00 6.81
CA HIS A 91 4.69 -8.00 6.23
C HIS A 91 3.82 -9.16 6.76
N PHE A 92 4.37 -10.38 6.80
CA PHE A 92 3.66 -11.51 7.39
C PHE A 92 3.38 -11.32 8.89
N ALA A 93 4.31 -10.76 9.65
CA ALA A 93 4.13 -10.49 11.07
C ALA A 93 2.99 -9.48 11.32
N ILE A 94 2.94 -8.39 10.57
CA ILE A 94 1.88 -7.37 10.67
C ILE A 94 0.51 -7.98 10.35
N LEU A 95 0.42 -8.77 9.27
CA LEU A 95 -0.80 -9.46 8.88
C LEU A 95 -1.26 -10.47 9.94
N PHE A 96 -0.34 -11.25 10.50
CA PHE A 96 -0.65 -12.21 11.55
C PHE A 96 -1.21 -11.51 12.79
N LEU A 97 -0.56 -10.44 13.25
CA LEU A 97 -0.98 -9.70 14.43
C LEU A 97 -2.35 -9.04 14.22
N SER A 98 -2.54 -8.32 13.10
CA SER A 98 -3.78 -7.62 12.79
C SER A 98 -4.94 -8.61 12.55
N GLY A 99 -4.70 -9.66 11.76
CA GLY A 99 -5.68 -10.72 11.50
C GLY A 99 -6.10 -11.46 12.77
N THR A 100 -5.15 -11.71 13.69
CA THR A 100 -5.44 -12.31 15.00
C THR A 100 -6.33 -11.38 15.83
N ALA A 101 -6.06 -10.08 15.84
CA ALA A 101 -6.89 -9.11 16.55
C ALA A 101 -8.32 -9.05 16.00
N PHE A 102 -8.48 -9.02 14.67
CA PHE A 102 -9.79 -9.05 14.02
C PHE A 102 -10.57 -10.33 14.37
N SER A 103 -9.93 -11.49 14.19
CA SER A 103 -10.52 -12.79 14.46
C SER A 103 -10.89 -12.94 15.94
N PHE A 104 -10.04 -12.48 16.84
CA PHE A 104 -10.30 -12.46 18.28
C PHE A 104 -11.55 -11.65 18.63
N LEU A 105 -11.69 -10.44 18.07
CA LEU A 105 -12.87 -9.60 18.28
C LEU A 105 -14.16 -10.25 17.78
N ILE A 106 -14.11 -10.94 16.64
CA ILE A 106 -15.23 -11.72 16.10
C ILE A 106 -15.57 -12.88 17.05
N LEU A 107 -14.58 -13.68 17.49
CA LEU A 107 -14.80 -14.81 18.40
C LEU A 107 -15.37 -14.41 19.77
N GLU A 108 -15.08 -13.19 20.22
CA GLU A 108 -15.59 -12.58 21.45
C GLU A 108 -17.01 -12.01 21.32
N THR A 109 -17.51 -11.86 20.09
CA THR A 109 -18.77 -11.18 19.78
C THR A 109 -19.83 -12.12 19.21
N VAL A 110 -19.43 -12.98 18.29
CA VAL A 110 -20.33 -13.93 17.63
C VAL A 110 -20.51 -15.18 18.50
N PRO A 111 -21.76 -15.62 18.79
CA PRO A 111 -22.04 -16.82 19.56
C PRO A 111 -21.98 -18.12 18.77
N GLY A 112 -21.86 -19.25 19.48
CA GLY A 112 -21.95 -20.60 18.92
C GLY A 112 -20.84 -20.94 17.93
N LYS A 113 -21.11 -21.91 17.04
CA LYS A 113 -20.15 -22.34 15.99
C LYS A 113 -20.00 -21.32 14.85
N LEU A 114 -20.99 -20.43 14.68
CA LEU A 114 -21.01 -19.42 13.61
C LEU A 114 -19.79 -18.49 13.67
N ARG A 115 -19.27 -18.22 14.87
CA ARG A 115 -18.09 -17.38 15.07
C ARG A 115 -16.84 -17.84 14.31
N TYR A 116 -16.65 -19.14 14.16
CA TYR A 116 -15.51 -19.69 13.42
C TYR A 116 -15.68 -19.48 11.93
N LEU A 117 -16.91 -19.66 11.40
CA LEU A 117 -17.21 -19.41 10.00
C LEU A 117 -17.04 -17.93 9.65
N ILE A 118 -17.60 -17.02 10.46
CA ILE A 118 -17.46 -15.57 10.23
C ILE A 118 -15.99 -15.13 10.38
N ALA A 119 -15.26 -15.62 11.38
CA ALA A 119 -13.85 -15.29 11.56
C ALA A 119 -13.01 -15.77 10.37
N LEU A 120 -13.22 -17.00 9.90
CA LEU A 120 -12.52 -17.55 8.73
C LEU A 120 -12.85 -16.76 7.47
N ALA A 121 -14.14 -16.47 7.23
CA ALA A 121 -14.59 -15.77 6.05
C ALA A 121 -14.06 -14.31 6.03
N PHE A 122 -14.14 -13.61 7.17
CA PHE A 122 -13.57 -12.26 7.34
C PHE A 122 -12.05 -12.26 7.14
N ALA A 123 -11.33 -13.22 7.73
CA ALA A 123 -9.88 -13.35 7.53
C ALA A 123 -9.54 -13.59 6.04
N GLY A 124 -10.35 -14.39 5.34
CA GLY A 124 -10.25 -14.55 3.88
C GLY A 124 -10.39 -13.21 3.16
N THR A 125 -11.47 -12.47 3.44
CA THR A 125 -11.69 -11.15 2.81
C THR A 125 -10.57 -10.19 3.07
N ALA A 126 -10.10 -10.05 4.32
CA ALA A 126 -9.14 -9.04 4.74
C ALA A 126 -7.69 -9.38 4.36
N LEU A 127 -7.28 -10.65 4.51
CA LEU A 127 -5.88 -11.03 4.45
C LEU A 127 -5.47 -11.56 3.07
N VAL A 128 -6.35 -12.27 2.35
CA VAL A 128 -6.00 -12.89 1.07
C VAL A 128 -5.51 -11.85 0.05
N PRO A 129 -6.20 -10.72 -0.18
CA PRO A 129 -5.71 -9.70 -1.13
C PRO A 129 -4.30 -9.19 -0.82
N ASP A 130 -4.00 -8.90 0.45
CA ASP A 130 -2.68 -8.39 0.85
C ASP A 130 -1.61 -9.49 0.88
N ILE A 131 -1.95 -10.77 1.05
CA ILE A 131 -0.96 -11.85 0.89
C ILE A 131 -0.56 -12.00 -0.57
N LEU A 132 -1.55 -11.95 -1.47
CA LEU A 132 -1.31 -12.08 -2.91
C LEU A 132 -0.52 -10.88 -3.45
N TYR A 133 -0.85 -9.68 -2.97
CA TYR A 133 -0.28 -8.40 -3.37
C TYR A 133 0.06 -7.55 -2.14
N MET A 134 1.18 -7.88 -1.50
CA MET A 134 1.65 -7.25 -0.27
C MET A 134 1.93 -5.77 -0.48
N GLN A 135 1.34 -4.94 0.38
CA GLN A 135 1.47 -3.50 0.27
C GLN A 135 1.47 -2.84 1.65
N PHE A 136 2.59 -2.19 2.01
CA PHE A 136 2.79 -1.59 3.33
C PHE A 136 1.66 -0.61 3.73
N THR A 137 1.04 0.05 2.75
CA THR A 137 -0.11 0.94 2.97
C THR A 137 -1.33 0.23 3.53
N MET A 138 -1.70 -0.93 2.98
CA MET A 138 -2.83 -1.73 3.48
C MET A 138 -2.54 -2.22 4.90
N GLN A 139 -1.30 -2.60 5.15
CA GLN A 139 -0.86 -3.10 6.44
C GLN A 139 -0.85 -2.03 7.55
N ALA A 140 -0.44 -0.80 7.23
CA ALA A 140 -0.58 0.35 8.12
C ALA A 140 -2.05 0.56 8.51
N TYR A 141 -2.97 0.49 7.54
CA TYR A 141 -4.40 0.57 7.81
C TYR A 141 -4.92 -0.59 8.64
N PHE A 142 -4.46 -1.82 8.42
CA PHE A 142 -4.87 -2.98 9.22
C PHE A 142 -4.39 -2.87 10.67
N CYS A 143 -3.17 -2.40 10.90
CA CYS A 143 -2.69 -2.03 12.23
C CYS A 143 -3.61 -0.99 12.88
N LEU A 144 -3.88 0.13 12.22
CA LEU A 144 -4.74 1.18 12.77
C LEU A 144 -6.19 0.71 12.99
N ALA A 145 -6.72 -0.12 12.09
CA ALA A 145 -8.05 -0.71 12.21
C ALA A 145 -8.12 -1.69 13.40
N ALA A 146 -7.10 -2.52 13.61
CA ALA A 146 -6.99 -3.41 14.76
C ALA A 146 -6.89 -2.60 16.05
N GLY A 147 -6.08 -1.54 16.05
CA GLY A 147 -5.95 -0.60 17.16
C GLY A 147 -7.29 0.07 17.50
N PHE A 148 -7.98 0.61 16.50
CA PHE A 148 -9.28 1.23 16.67
C PHE A 148 -10.33 0.23 17.16
N ALA A 149 -10.41 -0.96 16.57
CA ALA A 149 -11.41 -1.95 16.94
C ALA A 149 -11.21 -2.44 18.38
N LEU A 150 -9.97 -2.67 18.82
CA LEU A 150 -9.65 -3.00 20.22
C LEU A 150 -9.98 -1.85 21.17
N PHE A 151 -9.64 -0.61 20.81
CA PHE A 151 -9.97 0.60 21.57
C PHE A 151 -11.49 0.76 21.74
N ALA A 152 -12.23 0.71 20.63
CA ALA A 152 -13.69 0.80 20.64
C ALA A 152 -14.30 -0.33 21.47
N PHE A 153 -13.83 -1.56 21.30
CA PHE A 153 -14.31 -2.71 22.06
C PHE A 153 -14.08 -2.56 23.58
N ALA A 154 -12.91 -2.06 23.98
CA ALA A 154 -12.54 -1.85 25.38
C ALA A 154 -13.39 -0.80 26.11
N PHE A 155 -13.97 0.18 25.38
CA PHE A 155 -14.78 1.25 25.96
C PHE A 155 -16.28 1.11 25.72
N LEU A 156 -16.69 0.42 24.66
CA LEU A 156 -18.10 0.21 24.32
C LEU A 156 -18.66 -1.11 24.86
N LYS A 157 -17.80 -2.05 25.28
CA LYS A 157 -18.20 -3.30 25.93
C LYS A 157 -17.73 -3.35 27.38
N GLU A 158 -18.62 -3.78 28.26
CA GLU A 158 -18.26 -4.04 29.66
C GLU A 158 -17.43 -5.34 29.76
N GLY A 159 -16.39 -5.30 30.59
CA GLY A 159 -15.48 -6.43 30.74
C GLY A 159 -14.56 -6.29 31.95
N LYS A 160 -13.81 -7.36 32.24
CA LYS A 160 -12.84 -7.38 33.35
C LYS A 160 -11.76 -6.29 33.15
N LYS A 161 -11.45 -5.55 34.22
CA LYS A 161 -10.47 -4.44 34.19
C LYS A 161 -9.12 -4.82 33.56
N LYS A 162 -8.55 -5.99 33.92
CA LYS A 162 -7.27 -6.47 33.36
C LYS A 162 -7.32 -6.69 31.85
N LYS A 163 -8.37 -7.34 31.34
CA LYS A 163 -8.57 -7.58 29.91
C LYS A 163 -8.70 -6.27 29.13
N ARG A 164 -9.47 -5.33 29.69
CA ARG A 164 -9.62 -3.99 29.11
C ARG A 164 -8.27 -3.26 29.03
N ALA A 165 -7.46 -3.29 30.08
CA ALA A 165 -6.14 -2.67 30.06
C ALA A 165 -5.22 -3.29 28.99
N ALA A 166 -5.19 -4.62 28.89
CA ALA A 166 -4.42 -5.32 27.86
C ALA A 166 -4.86 -4.92 26.44
N MET A 167 -6.18 -4.85 26.18
CA MET A 167 -6.72 -4.39 24.89
C MET A 167 -6.28 -2.96 24.55
N LEU A 168 -6.24 -2.05 25.53
CA LEU A 168 -5.83 -0.66 25.31
C LEU A 168 -4.34 -0.53 25.06
N VAL A 169 -3.51 -1.31 25.74
CA VAL A 169 -2.07 -1.37 25.46
C VAL A 169 -1.82 -1.92 24.05
N CYS A 170 -2.46 -3.04 23.69
CA CYS A 170 -2.39 -3.58 22.33
C CYS A 170 -2.89 -2.56 21.30
N ALA A 171 -3.97 -1.83 21.59
CA ALA A 171 -4.48 -0.80 20.70
C ALA A 171 -3.43 0.30 20.44
N ALA A 172 -2.75 0.78 21.49
CA ALA A 172 -1.70 1.77 21.36
C ALA A 172 -0.50 1.26 20.57
N LEU A 173 -0.09 0.00 20.78
CA LEU A 173 1.01 -0.63 20.03
C LEU A 173 0.67 -0.83 18.55
N PHE A 174 -0.56 -1.22 18.23
CA PHE A 174 -1.04 -1.29 16.85
C PHE A 174 -1.06 0.09 16.19
N CYS A 175 -1.47 1.14 16.91
CA CYS A 175 -1.41 2.50 16.39
C CYS A 175 0.02 2.96 16.13
N LEU A 176 0.93 2.69 17.07
CA LEU A 176 2.35 2.98 16.90
C LEU A 176 2.93 2.28 15.67
N LEU A 177 2.70 0.97 15.54
CA LEU A 177 3.18 0.20 14.38
C LEU A 177 2.57 0.70 13.07
N GLY A 178 1.27 1.00 13.04
CA GLY A 178 0.60 1.55 11.86
C GLY A 178 1.16 2.90 11.43
N VAL A 179 1.44 3.79 12.40
CA VAL A 179 2.10 5.09 12.14
C VAL A 179 3.52 4.91 11.63
N MET A 180 4.28 3.98 12.21
CA MET A 180 5.65 3.71 11.78
C MET A 180 5.71 3.10 10.37
N VAL A 181 4.70 2.33 9.96
CA VAL A 181 4.62 1.79 8.60
C VAL A 181 4.17 2.87 7.61
N ARG A 182 3.17 3.69 7.96
CA ARG A 182 2.74 4.81 7.10
C ARG A 182 1.94 5.86 7.89
N ASP A 183 2.57 6.96 8.24
CA ASP A 183 2.01 8.05 9.07
C ASP A 183 0.71 8.66 8.50
N LYS A 184 0.64 8.90 7.19
CA LYS A 184 -0.50 9.54 6.52
C LYS A 184 -1.81 8.76 6.68
N THR A 185 -1.76 7.46 6.96
CA THR A 185 -2.95 6.63 7.17
C THR A 185 -3.75 7.03 8.41
N VAL A 186 -3.13 7.69 9.38
CA VAL A 186 -3.80 8.21 10.58
C VAL A 186 -4.91 9.21 10.24
N LEU A 187 -4.72 10.01 9.19
CA LEU A 187 -5.65 11.10 8.84
C LEU A 187 -7.08 10.60 8.60
N THR A 188 -7.24 9.38 8.07
CA THR A 188 -8.57 8.82 7.78
C THR A 188 -9.09 7.90 8.88
N ILE A 189 -8.24 7.40 9.79
CA ILE A 189 -8.66 6.53 10.91
C ILE A 189 -8.89 7.30 12.22
N LEU A 190 -8.13 8.37 12.48
CA LEU A 190 -8.26 9.20 13.68
C LEU A 190 -9.69 9.72 13.94
N PRO A 191 -10.50 10.11 12.92
CA PRO A 191 -11.88 10.53 13.14
C PRO A 191 -12.74 9.47 13.87
N PHE A 192 -12.47 8.18 13.65
CA PHE A 192 -13.18 7.10 14.33
C PHE A 192 -12.84 7.06 15.83
N PHE A 193 -11.56 7.21 16.18
CA PHE A 193 -11.11 7.31 17.58
C PHE A 193 -11.71 8.53 18.29
N LEU A 194 -11.73 9.67 17.60
CA LEU A 194 -12.31 10.91 18.11
C LEU A 194 -13.82 10.76 18.33
N ALA A 195 -14.55 10.10 17.42
CA ALA A 195 -15.98 9.87 17.56
C ALA A 195 -16.30 9.04 18.82
N VAL A 196 -15.58 7.93 19.05
CA VAL A 196 -15.75 7.11 20.26
C VAL A 196 -15.40 7.91 21.51
N SER A 197 -14.31 8.67 21.48
CA SER A 197 -13.83 9.45 22.63
C SER A 197 -14.79 10.59 22.97
N ALA A 198 -15.25 11.36 21.98
CA ALA A 198 -16.23 12.43 22.14
C ALA A 198 -17.56 11.91 22.68
N TYR A 199 -18.04 10.77 22.16
CA TYR A 199 -19.26 10.13 22.65
C TYR A 199 -19.15 9.74 24.13
N ARG A 200 -18.03 9.15 24.54
CA ARG A 200 -17.80 8.75 25.94
C ARG A 200 -17.56 9.95 26.84
N LEU A 201 -16.93 11.01 26.35
CA LEU A 201 -16.77 12.27 27.07
C LEU A 201 -18.12 12.95 27.32
N TYR A 202 -19.02 12.95 26.32
CA TYR A 202 -20.41 13.37 26.51
C TYR A 202 -21.14 12.54 27.59
N LYS A 203 -20.78 11.26 27.73
CA LYS A 203 -21.22 10.38 28.83
C LYS A 203 -20.41 10.54 30.13
N LYS A 204 -19.62 11.61 30.25
CA LYS A 204 -18.77 11.95 31.41
C LYS A 204 -17.67 10.91 31.72
N ASP A 205 -17.25 10.11 30.74
CA ASP A 205 -16.10 9.21 30.83
C ASP A 205 -14.94 9.76 30.00
N TRP A 206 -13.99 10.41 30.67
CA TRP A 206 -12.81 11.04 30.04
C TRP A 206 -11.70 10.05 29.65
N ARG A 207 -11.75 8.81 30.16
CA ARG A 207 -10.68 7.81 30.00
C ARG A 207 -10.31 7.51 28.54
N PRO A 208 -11.25 7.37 27.58
CA PRO A 208 -10.89 7.16 26.18
C PRO A 208 -10.10 8.32 25.60
N ALA A 209 -10.48 9.57 25.91
CA ALA A 209 -9.76 10.74 25.45
C ALA A 209 -8.33 10.78 25.99
N ALA A 210 -8.13 10.45 27.27
CA ALA A 210 -6.78 10.36 27.84
C ALA A 210 -5.95 9.22 27.24
N TRP A 211 -6.55 8.04 27.02
CA TRP A 211 -5.86 6.94 26.35
C TRP A 211 -5.48 7.28 24.90
N LEU A 212 -6.36 7.97 24.19
CA LEU A 212 -6.09 8.48 22.85
C LEU A 212 -4.95 9.50 22.89
N ALA A 213 -4.96 10.45 23.83
CA ALA A 213 -3.89 11.43 23.98
C ALA A 213 -2.53 10.77 24.26
N VAL A 214 -2.46 9.78 25.15
CA VAL A 214 -1.24 9.00 25.42
C VAL A 214 -0.76 8.26 24.16
N THR A 215 -1.69 7.67 23.40
CA THR A 215 -1.37 7.00 22.13
C THR A 215 -0.83 7.99 21.11
N CYS A 216 -1.42 9.17 20.99
CA CYS A 216 -0.94 10.24 20.11
C CYS A 216 0.46 10.72 20.51
N VAL A 217 0.76 10.87 21.81
CA VAL A 217 2.11 11.23 22.28
C VAL A 217 3.13 10.15 21.91
N LEU A 218 2.77 8.87 22.07
CA LEU A 218 3.63 7.75 21.67
C LEU A 218 3.93 7.77 20.17
N CYS A 219 2.89 7.91 19.33
CA CYS A 219 3.05 8.00 17.88
C CYS A 219 3.84 9.24 17.46
N ALA A 220 3.59 10.39 18.09
CA ALA A 220 4.33 11.63 17.83
C ALA A 220 5.82 11.49 18.19
N GLY A 221 6.16 10.76 19.25
CA GLY A 221 7.56 10.44 19.58
C GLY A 221 8.26 9.63 18.49
N ALA A 222 7.58 8.64 17.91
CA ALA A 222 8.11 7.87 16.79
C ALA A 222 8.26 8.71 15.51
N MET A 223 7.27 9.54 15.20
CA MET A 223 7.33 10.48 14.06
C MET A 223 8.44 11.52 14.24
N TRP A 224 8.69 11.98 15.47
CA TRP A 224 9.79 12.89 15.77
C TRP A 224 11.16 12.21 15.60
N ALA A 225 11.30 10.97 16.07
CA ALA A 225 12.51 10.18 15.85
C ALA A 225 12.78 9.98 14.35
N ASP A 226 11.72 9.71 13.59
CA ASP A 226 11.78 9.60 12.13
C ASP A 226 12.23 10.90 11.46
N ALA A 227 11.57 12.02 11.78
CA ALA A 227 11.93 13.34 11.25
C ALA A 227 13.39 13.72 11.54
N ASN A 228 13.90 13.35 12.71
CA ASN A 228 15.31 13.55 13.05
C ASN A 228 16.28 12.73 12.19
N ALA A 229 15.89 11.54 11.72
CA ALA A 229 16.71 10.74 10.80
C ALA A 229 16.87 11.42 9.42
N TYR A 230 15.98 12.36 9.11
CA TYR A 230 15.87 13.09 7.85
C TYR A 230 16.27 14.58 7.94
N ARG A 231 16.96 14.99 9.01
CA ARG A 231 17.21 16.42 9.30
C ARG A 231 18.28 17.12 8.46
N SER A 232 19.10 16.38 7.71
CA SER A 232 20.19 16.99 6.94
C SER A 232 19.66 17.79 5.75
N ASN A 233 20.39 18.84 5.33
CA ASN A 233 20.00 19.69 4.20
C ASN A 233 19.67 18.88 2.93
N ARG A 234 20.54 17.92 2.53
CA ARG A 234 20.26 17.06 1.36
C ARG A 234 18.94 16.27 1.45
N TRP A 235 18.50 15.90 2.65
CA TRP A 235 17.20 15.25 2.82
C TRP A 235 16.06 16.26 2.71
N GLN A 236 16.22 17.48 3.23
CA GLN A 236 15.22 18.54 3.09
C GLN A 236 15.06 18.96 1.62
N ASP A 237 16.16 19.09 0.88
CA ASP A 237 16.16 19.39 -0.55
C ASP A 237 15.41 18.30 -1.33
N TYR A 238 15.71 17.03 -1.02
CA TYR A 238 14.98 15.90 -1.59
C TYR A 238 13.47 15.94 -1.28
N PHE A 239 13.06 16.24 -0.04
CA PHE A 239 11.63 16.28 0.30
C PHE A 239 10.90 17.45 -0.38
N ALA A 240 11.56 18.60 -0.56
CA ALA A 240 11.02 19.70 -1.34
C ALA A 240 10.79 19.27 -2.80
N TYR A 241 11.82 18.71 -3.44
CA TYR A 241 11.73 18.14 -4.79
C TYR A 241 10.62 17.09 -4.90
N ASN A 242 10.62 16.10 -4.00
CA ASN A 242 9.67 14.99 -4.05
C ASN A 242 8.23 15.46 -3.83
N SER A 243 8.01 16.48 -3.00
CA SER A 243 6.72 17.14 -2.82
C SER A 243 6.27 17.83 -4.11
N ALA A 244 7.12 18.63 -4.74
CA ALA A 244 6.83 19.30 -6.01
C ALA A 244 6.52 18.28 -7.12
N ARG A 245 7.39 17.29 -7.31
CA ARG A 245 7.24 16.19 -8.27
C ARG A 245 5.94 15.40 -8.08
N SER A 246 5.65 14.94 -6.85
CA SER A 246 4.45 14.14 -6.59
C SER A 246 3.16 14.95 -6.76
N SER A 247 3.19 16.27 -6.56
CA SER A 247 2.03 17.13 -6.82
C SER A 247 1.63 17.21 -8.29
N LEU A 248 2.52 16.84 -9.20
CA LEU A 248 2.27 16.73 -10.64
C LEU A 248 2.07 15.27 -11.07
N LEU A 249 3.03 14.37 -10.77
CA LEU A 249 3.00 12.98 -11.27
C LEU A 249 1.96 12.08 -10.60
N ASP A 250 1.58 12.34 -9.34
CA ASP A 250 0.53 11.54 -8.66
C ASP A 250 -0.88 12.07 -8.95
N MET A 251 -0.99 13.13 -9.75
CA MET A 251 -2.25 13.79 -10.12
C MET A 251 -2.60 13.49 -11.59
N PRO A 252 -3.83 13.77 -12.04
CA PRO A 252 -4.16 13.64 -13.46
C PRO A 252 -3.19 14.45 -14.32
N ARG A 253 -2.67 13.82 -15.37
CA ARG A 253 -1.75 14.42 -16.34
C ARG A 253 -2.30 15.75 -16.85
N LEU A 254 -1.48 16.78 -16.78
CA LEU A 254 -1.77 18.09 -17.35
C LEU A 254 -1.74 17.99 -18.87
N ASP A 255 -2.70 18.61 -19.55
CA ASP A 255 -2.72 18.68 -21.01
C ASP A 255 -1.63 19.63 -21.50
N TYR A 256 -0.80 19.19 -22.46
CA TYR A 256 0.32 19.97 -22.97
C TYR A 256 -0.13 21.22 -23.70
N ASP A 257 -1.06 21.09 -24.64
CA ASP A 257 -1.50 22.20 -25.48
C ASP A 257 -2.22 23.28 -24.67
N ALA A 258 -3.07 22.88 -23.72
CA ALA A 258 -3.75 23.80 -22.82
C ALA A 258 -2.80 24.54 -21.86
N ASN A 259 -1.60 24.00 -21.61
CA ASN A 259 -0.62 24.55 -20.68
C ASN A 259 0.73 24.88 -21.37
N ARG A 260 0.76 25.01 -22.69
CA ARG A 260 1.99 25.14 -23.47
C ARG A 260 2.84 26.32 -23.00
N GLU A 261 2.23 27.49 -22.82
CA GLU A 261 2.92 28.69 -22.34
C GLU A 261 3.54 28.49 -20.94
N VAL A 262 2.92 27.68 -20.09
CA VAL A 262 3.43 27.36 -18.75
C VAL A 262 4.69 26.48 -18.84
N PHE A 263 4.66 25.45 -19.69
CA PHE A 263 5.81 24.58 -19.92
C PHE A 263 6.97 25.34 -20.60
N GLU A 264 6.68 26.14 -21.62
CA GLU A 264 7.68 26.96 -22.32
C GLU A 264 8.34 27.98 -21.37
N LYS A 265 7.55 28.60 -20.47
CA LYS A 265 8.06 29.52 -19.44
C LYS A 265 8.96 28.82 -18.43
N ALA A 266 8.72 27.53 -18.15
CA ALA A 266 9.59 26.68 -17.34
C ALA A 266 10.79 26.11 -18.12
N GLY A 267 10.95 26.48 -19.41
CA GLY A 267 12.05 26.02 -20.26
C GLY A 267 11.89 24.59 -20.76
N TRP A 268 10.68 24.04 -20.73
CA TRP A 268 10.39 22.67 -21.17
C TRP A 268 9.94 22.64 -22.63
N SER A 269 10.58 21.79 -23.43
CA SER A 269 10.09 21.35 -24.74
C SER A 269 8.98 20.30 -24.57
N GLU A 270 8.33 19.94 -25.69
CA GLU A 270 7.39 18.81 -25.71
C GLU A 270 8.08 17.50 -25.32
N ASN A 271 9.36 17.32 -25.71
CA ASN A 271 10.15 16.16 -25.31
C ASN A 271 10.45 16.18 -23.80
N ASP A 272 10.71 17.33 -23.17
CA ASP A 272 10.89 17.43 -21.72
C ASP A 272 9.60 17.08 -20.95
N TYR A 273 8.45 17.53 -21.46
CA TYR A 273 7.15 17.15 -20.94
C TYR A 273 6.94 15.63 -21.02
N GLU A 274 7.27 15.00 -22.15
CA GLU A 274 7.18 13.54 -22.27
C GLU A 274 8.19 12.82 -21.39
N MET A 275 9.43 13.30 -21.30
CA MET A 275 10.46 12.79 -20.39
C MET A 275 9.95 12.80 -18.94
N PHE A 276 9.35 13.90 -18.50
CA PHE A 276 8.80 14.03 -17.15
C PHE A 276 7.69 13.00 -16.88
N TYR A 277 6.68 12.92 -17.76
CA TYR A 277 5.56 11.99 -17.57
C TYR A 277 5.93 10.51 -17.79
N HIS A 278 7.03 10.23 -18.48
CA HIS A 278 7.63 8.89 -18.59
C HIS A 278 8.71 8.63 -17.51
N TRP A 279 8.81 9.51 -16.51
CA TRP A 279 9.67 9.36 -15.34
C TRP A 279 11.17 9.39 -15.62
N TYR A 280 11.62 10.12 -16.64
CA TYR A 280 13.03 10.48 -16.83
C TYR A 280 13.30 11.79 -16.10
N LEU A 281 13.73 11.69 -14.84
CA LEU A 281 13.77 12.82 -13.89
C LEU A 281 15.17 13.16 -13.38
N ALA A 282 16.18 12.45 -13.90
CA ALA A 282 17.55 12.49 -13.39
C ALA A 282 18.29 13.82 -13.63
N ASP A 283 17.85 14.63 -14.60
CA ASP A 283 18.44 15.94 -14.85
C ASP A 283 17.94 16.96 -13.82
N GLU A 284 18.86 17.51 -13.05
CA GLU A 284 18.55 18.43 -11.95
C GLU A 284 18.27 19.86 -12.38
N GLU A 285 18.80 20.26 -13.53
CA GLU A 285 18.58 21.59 -14.08
C GLU A 285 17.21 21.66 -14.76
N THR A 286 16.87 20.64 -15.55
CA THR A 286 15.60 20.59 -16.29
C THR A 286 14.42 20.28 -15.35
N PHE A 287 14.55 19.23 -14.53
CA PHE A 287 13.50 18.78 -13.60
C PHE A 287 13.77 19.29 -12.18
N SER A 288 14.14 20.56 -12.07
CA SER A 288 14.42 21.24 -10.80
C SER A 288 13.15 21.41 -9.95
N THR A 289 13.32 21.71 -8.67
CA THR A 289 12.17 21.90 -7.76
C THR A 289 11.41 23.17 -8.15
N GLU A 290 12.16 24.21 -8.50
CA GLU A 290 11.69 25.52 -8.93
C GLU A 290 10.82 25.41 -10.19
N ASN A 291 11.26 24.65 -11.19
CA ASN A 291 10.50 24.44 -12.43
C ASN A 291 9.19 23.69 -12.14
N LEU A 292 9.23 22.66 -11.30
CA LEU A 292 8.04 21.87 -10.94
C LEU A 292 7.03 22.69 -10.14
N GLU A 293 7.49 23.53 -9.21
CA GLU A 293 6.64 24.44 -8.46
C GLU A 293 6.01 25.50 -9.37
N ALA A 294 6.79 26.11 -10.27
CA ALA A 294 6.28 27.07 -11.24
C ALA A 294 5.20 26.47 -12.16
N ILE A 295 5.43 25.26 -12.69
CA ILE A 295 4.44 24.55 -13.50
C ILE A 295 3.17 24.29 -12.70
N ARG A 296 3.29 23.82 -11.46
CA ARG A 296 2.14 23.50 -10.60
C ARG A 296 1.30 24.74 -10.28
N GLU A 297 1.92 25.89 -10.06
CA GLU A 297 1.22 27.13 -9.70
C GLU A 297 0.45 27.72 -10.89
N ASP A 298 1.04 27.70 -12.08
CA ASP A 298 0.49 28.37 -13.27
C ASP A 298 -0.38 27.44 -14.14
N ALA A 299 -0.23 26.11 -14.04
CA ALA A 299 -0.96 25.18 -14.91
C ALA A 299 -2.44 25.01 -14.54
N ALA A 300 -3.28 25.02 -15.57
CA ALA A 300 -4.68 24.65 -15.50
C ALA A 300 -4.82 23.12 -15.40
N GLY A 301 -5.18 22.65 -14.21
CA GLY A 301 -5.62 21.27 -14.00
C GLY A 301 -7.03 20.99 -14.53
N PRO A 302 -7.39 19.72 -14.74
CA PRO A 302 -8.75 19.36 -15.16
C PRO A 302 -9.79 19.83 -14.13
N SER A 303 -11.01 20.14 -14.59
CA SER A 303 -12.13 20.55 -13.73
C SER A 303 -12.77 19.35 -13.03
N LEU A 304 -13.15 19.51 -11.75
CA LEU A 304 -13.81 18.44 -10.98
C LEU A 304 -15.32 18.55 -11.21
N THR A 305 -15.93 17.49 -11.72
CA THR A 305 -17.37 17.47 -12.04
C THR A 305 -18.07 16.31 -11.33
N ILE A 306 -19.37 16.46 -11.04
CA ILE A 306 -20.18 15.37 -10.47
C ILE A 306 -20.19 14.13 -11.38
N PRO A 307 -20.36 14.26 -12.71
CA PRO A 307 -20.24 13.12 -13.62
C PRO A 307 -18.90 12.39 -13.53
N TYR A 308 -17.78 13.13 -13.36
CA TYR A 308 -16.47 12.51 -13.13
C TYR A 308 -16.47 11.65 -11.86
N VAL A 309 -16.94 12.19 -10.72
CA VAL A 309 -16.97 11.44 -9.44
C VAL A 309 -17.82 10.18 -9.54
N ILE A 310 -18.98 10.25 -10.22
CA ILE A 310 -19.85 9.09 -10.43
C ILE A 310 -19.18 8.07 -11.34
N SER A 311 -18.59 8.52 -12.46
CA SER A 311 -17.93 7.65 -13.42
C SER A 311 -16.75 6.92 -12.80
N ASP A 312 -15.93 7.61 -12.01
CA ASP A 312 -14.76 7.05 -11.35
C ASP A 312 -15.18 6.04 -10.27
N PHE A 313 -16.21 6.36 -9.48
CA PHE A 313 -16.76 5.43 -8.50
C PHE A 313 -17.31 4.15 -9.16
N VAL A 314 -18.00 4.28 -10.30
CA VAL A 314 -18.50 3.13 -11.07
C VAL A 314 -17.35 2.34 -11.69
N HIS A 315 -16.32 3.04 -12.19
CA HIS A 315 -15.12 2.41 -12.72
C HIS A 315 -14.40 1.57 -11.65
N ASP A 316 -14.28 2.09 -10.43
CA ASP A 316 -13.69 1.35 -9.31
C ASP A 316 -14.50 0.10 -8.94
N MET A 317 -15.81 0.05 -9.21
CA MET A 317 -16.61 -1.17 -9.04
C MET A 317 -16.25 -2.29 -10.03
N TYR A 318 -15.46 -2.05 -11.08
CA TYR A 318 -14.90 -3.13 -11.89
C TYR A 318 -13.80 -3.89 -11.15
N SER A 319 -13.20 -3.28 -10.11
CA SER A 319 -12.25 -3.97 -9.26
C SER A 319 -12.94 -4.96 -8.32
N VAL A 320 -12.47 -6.21 -8.35
CA VAL A 320 -12.86 -7.27 -7.42
C VAL A 320 -12.63 -6.86 -5.97
N LEU A 321 -11.59 -6.07 -5.71
CA LEU A 321 -11.22 -5.56 -4.38
C LEU A 321 -12.15 -4.46 -3.87
N ILE A 322 -13.05 -3.95 -4.71
CA ILE A 322 -14.01 -2.92 -4.32
C ILE A 322 -15.44 -3.46 -4.38
N PHE A 323 -15.82 -4.12 -5.48
CA PHE A 323 -17.16 -4.67 -5.68
C PHE A 323 -17.59 -5.62 -4.56
N PHE A 324 -16.77 -6.64 -4.28
CA PHE A 324 -17.12 -7.64 -3.27
C PHE A 324 -17.18 -7.04 -1.86
N PRO A 325 -16.18 -6.26 -1.39
CA PRO A 325 -16.27 -5.59 -0.09
C PRO A 325 -17.44 -4.61 0.01
N PHE A 326 -17.79 -3.90 -1.07
CA PHE A 326 -18.99 -3.06 -1.12
C PHE A 326 -20.28 -3.87 -0.91
N CYS A 327 -20.44 -4.99 -1.62
CA CYS A 327 -21.57 -5.90 -1.43
C CYS A 327 -21.60 -6.51 -0.03
N ILE A 328 -20.47 -6.95 0.50
CA ILE A 328 -20.37 -7.53 1.86
C ILE A 328 -20.72 -6.47 2.91
N LEU A 329 -20.26 -5.23 2.75
CA LEU A 329 -20.62 -4.11 3.61
C LEU A 329 -22.14 -3.89 3.61
N ALA A 330 -22.76 -3.87 2.43
CA ALA A 330 -24.22 -3.74 2.29
C ALA A 330 -24.98 -4.90 2.94
N LEU A 331 -24.50 -6.13 2.79
CA LEU A 331 -25.09 -7.31 3.45
C LEU A 331 -24.95 -7.25 4.98
N CYS A 332 -23.79 -6.80 5.50
CA CYS A 332 -23.59 -6.60 6.93
C CYS A 332 -24.46 -5.47 7.48
N LEU A 333 -24.67 -4.40 6.70
CA LEU A 333 -25.61 -3.34 7.05
C LEU A 333 -27.04 -3.90 7.11
N ALA A 334 -27.49 -4.63 6.09
CA ALA A 334 -28.80 -5.27 6.07
C ALA A 334 -29.00 -6.18 7.29
N LEU A 335 -27.98 -6.97 7.67
CA LEU A 335 -28.00 -7.77 8.89
C LEU A 335 -28.22 -6.91 10.15
N CYS A 336 -27.53 -5.78 10.28
CA CYS A 336 -27.73 -4.84 11.38
C CYS A 336 -29.14 -4.23 11.38
N LEU A 337 -29.66 -3.86 10.21
CA LEU A 337 -31.01 -3.31 10.06
C LEU A 337 -32.10 -4.32 10.47
N MET A 338 -31.87 -5.61 10.26
CA MET A 338 -32.83 -6.64 10.65
C MET A 338 -32.76 -7.03 12.13
N THR A 339 -31.56 -7.00 12.71
CA THR A 339 -31.30 -7.55 14.04
C THR A 339 -31.42 -6.50 15.14
N ARG A 340 -31.06 -5.24 14.86
CA ARG A 340 -31.11 -4.15 15.83
C ARG A 340 -32.44 -3.40 15.78
N LYS A 341 -32.79 -2.75 16.88
CA LYS A 341 -33.91 -1.77 16.93
C LYS A 341 -33.48 -0.36 16.51
N LYS A 342 -32.18 -0.05 16.59
CA LYS A 342 -31.61 1.26 16.25
C LYS A 342 -30.60 1.08 15.12
N HIS A 343 -30.73 1.93 14.10
CA HIS A 343 -30.02 1.77 12.84
C HIS A 343 -28.97 2.87 12.59
N LEU A 344 -29.04 3.99 13.31
CA LEU A 344 -28.20 5.16 13.05
C LEU A 344 -26.70 4.83 13.05
N LEU A 345 -26.19 4.14 14.09
CA LEU A 345 -24.77 3.83 14.19
C LEU A 345 -24.30 2.87 13.07
N PRO A 346 -24.96 1.73 12.80
CA PRO A 346 -24.65 0.91 11.62
C PRO A 346 -24.69 1.69 10.30
N SER A 347 -25.69 2.56 10.10
CA SER A 347 -25.78 3.40 8.89
C SER A 347 -24.61 4.37 8.77
N ILE A 348 -24.19 5.01 9.86
CA ILE A 348 -23.01 5.91 9.87
C ILE A 348 -21.73 5.12 9.55
N VAL A 349 -21.56 3.94 10.13
CA VAL A 349 -20.39 3.07 9.85
C VAL A 349 -20.32 2.72 8.36
N ALA A 350 -21.43 2.23 7.79
CA ALA A 350 -21.48 1.90 6.37
C ALA A 350 -21.26 3.13 5.48
N ALA A 351 -21.90 4.26 5.80
CA ALA A 351 -21.72 5.50 5.06
C ALA A 351 -20.27 6.01 5.13
N SER A 352 -19.61 5.90 6.28
CA SER A 352 -18.23 6.39 6.44
C SER A 352 -17.24 5.68 5.51
N ALA A 353 -17.36 4.37 5.31
CA ALA A 353 -16.51 3.64 4.38
C ALA A 353 -16.69 4.13 2.93
N VAL A 354 -17.94 4.35 2.52
CA VAL A 354 -18.26 4.87 1.18
C VAL A 354 -17.83 6.34 1.03
N LEU A 355 -18.01 7.17 2.06
CA LEU A 355 -17.62 8.58 2.03
C LEU A 355 -16.11 8.78 1.96
N VAL A 356 -15.31 7.91 2.61
CA VAL A 356 -13.86 7.95 2.46
C VAL A 356 -13.46 7.62 1.03
N HIS A 357 -14.07 6.61 0.42
CA HIS A 357 -13.84 6.27 -0.99
C HIS A 357 -14.17 7.45 -1.92
N VAL A 358 -15.37 8.03 -1.79
CA VAL A 358 -15.78 9.22 -2.56
C VAL A 358 -14.85 10.41 -2.28
N GLY A 359 -14.39 10.58 -1.05
CA GLY A 359 -13.42 11.61 -0.68
C GLY A 359 -12.10 11.48 -1.44
N PHE A 360 -11.56 10.27 -1.57
CA PHE A 360 -10.36 10.03 -2.37
C PHE A 360 -10.57 10.28 -3.87
N ILE A 361 -11.75 9.99 -4.41
CA ILE A 361 -12.12 10.33 -5.80
C ILE A 361 -12.19 11.85 -5.99
N ILE A 362 -12.76 12.59 -5.03
CA ILE A 362 -12.79 14.06 -5.03
C ILE A 362 -11.37 14.64 -5.00
N LEU A 363 -10.46 13.98 -4.28
CA LEU A 363 -9.03 14.31 -4.27
C LEU A 363 -8.29 13.84 -5.55
N ARG A 364 -9.00 13.27 -6.54
CA ARG A 364 -8.48 12.73 -7.80
C ARG A 364 -7.45 11.61 -7.63
N ARG A 365 -7.47 10.96 -6.47
CA ARG A 365 -6.50 9.95 -6.07
C ARG A 365 -7.17 8.92 -5.17
N ALA A 366 -7.77 7.90 -5.78
CA ALA A 366 -8.38 6.76 -5.09
C ALA A 366 -7.61 5.44 -5.28
N PRO A 367 -6.34 5.31 -4.83
CA PRO A 367 -5.66 4.03 -4.84
C PRO A 367 -6.48 2.96 -4.10
N ILE A 368 -6.72 1.81 -4.74
CA ILE A 368 -7.45 0.69 -4.13
C ILE A 368 -6.81 0.30 -2.78
N ARG A 369 -5.47 0.29 -2.70
CA ARG A 369 -4.69 0.02 -1.48
C ARG A 369 -4.98 0.97 -0.30
N THR A 370 -5.50 2.18 -0.55
CA THR A 370 -5.91 3.12 0.49
C THR A 370 -7.41 3.04 0.80
N VAL A 371 -8.24 2.67 -0.18
CA VAL A 371 -9.71 2.63 -0.06
C VAL A 371 -10.21 1.32 0.54
N TYR A 372 -9.69 0.20 0.06
CA TYR A 372 -10.11 -1.15 0.45
C TYR A 372 -10.05 -1.41 1.98
N PRO A 373 -9.02 -0.97 2.73
CA PRO A 373 -8.97 -1.16 4.17
C PRO A 373 -10.12 -0.49 4.95
N HIS A 374 -10.72 0.61 4.44
CA HIS A 374 -11.90 1.22 5.07
C HIS A 374 -13.15 0.37 4.92
N TYR A 375 -13.28 -0.38 3.81
CA TYR A 375 -14.33 -1.38 3.68
C TYR A 375 -14.12 -2.53 4.66
N VAL A 376 -12.89 -3.04 4.80
CA VAL A 376 -12.56 -4.08 5.79
C VAL A 376 -12.91 -3.63 7.20
N LEU A 377 -12.53 -2.41 7.58
CA LEU A 377 -12.89 -1.83 8.88
C LEU A 377 -14.40 -1.68 9.04
N GLY A 378 -15.10 -1.15 8.03
CA GLY A 378 -16.55 -0.99 8.04
C GLY A 378 -17.28 -2.32 8.24
N ILE A 379 -16.87 -3.36 7.50
CA ILE A 379 -17.39 -4.73 7.63
C ILE A 379 -17.15 -5.26 9.04
N LEU A 380 -15.93 -5.14 9.58
CA LEU A 380 -15.61 -5.57 10.93
C LEU A 380 -16.53 -4.90 11.95
N LEU A 381 -16.67 -3.58 11.90
CA LEU A 381 -17.49 -2.84 12.84
C LEU A 381 -18.98 -3.21 12.74
N LEU A 382 -19.51 -3.41 11.53
CA LEU A 382 -20.88 -3.87 11.34
C LEU A 382 -21.09 -5.28 11.91
N LEU A 383 -20.14 -6.20 11.71
CA LEU A 383 -20.18 -7.52 12.34
C LEU A 383 -20.20 -7.41 13.86
N LEU A 384 -19.39 -6.53 14.46
CA LEU A 384 -19.38 -6.34 15.91
C LEU A 384 -20.66 -5.66 16.45
N LEU A 385 -21.37 -4.91 15.60
CA LEU A 385 -22.64 -4.25 15.92
C LEU A 385 -23.87 -5.15 15.71
N ALA A 386 -23.80 -6.18 14.87
CA ALA A 386 -24.95 -7.05 14.59
C ALA A 386 -25.46 -7.76 15.86
N ASP A 387 -26.78 -7.75 16.12
CA ASP A 387 -27.34 -8.44 17.30
C ASP A 387 -27.59 -9.92 16.99
N TYR A 388 -26.59 -10.76 17.28
CA TYR A 388 -26.67 -12.21 17.08
C TYR A 388 -27.62 -12.93 18.06
N THR A 389 -28.09 -12.29 19.13
CA THR A 389 -29.08 -12.94 20.02
C THR A 389 -30.48 -12.93 19.41
N ALA A 390 -30.75 -11.97 18.52
CA ALA A 390 -31.93 -11.93 17.68
C ALA A 390 -31.92 -13.05 16.61
N PHE A 391 -30.76 -13.65 16.37
CA PHE A 391 -30.55 -14.74 15.42
C PHE A 391 -30.70 -16.10 16.12
N ARG A 392 -31.77 -16.84 15.81
CA ARG A 392 -31.87 -18.27 16.12
C ARG A 392 -31.82 -19.04 14.80
N PRO A 393 -30.75 -19.80 14.49
CA PRO A 393 -30.72 -20.59 13.27
C PRO A 393 -31.96 -21.48 13.24
N VAL A 394 -32.74 -21.38 12.15
CA VAL A 394 -33.98 -22.15 11.97
C VAL A 394 -33.59 -23.60 11.70
N LEU A 395 -33.22 -24.33 12.76
CA LEU A 395 -32.92 -25.76 12.67
C LEU A 395 -34.20 -26.62 12.70
N ARG A 396 -35.36 -26.02 12.99
CA ARG A 396 -36.65 -26.71 12.99
C ARG A 396 -37.63 -26.06 12.00
N ARG A 397 -38.08 -26.84 11.00
CA ARG A 397 -39.08 -26.45 9.98
C ARG A 397 -40.36 -25.81 10.54
N ARG A 398 -40.71 -26.10 11.81
CA ARG A 398 -41.91 -25.57 12.48
C ARG A 398 -41.83 -24.08 12.84
N ASP A 399 -40.62 -23.54 13.05
CA ASP A 399 -40.45 -22.14 13.48
C ASP A 399 -40.46 -21.15 12.31
N ALA A 400 -40.30 -21.62 11.06
CA ALA A 400 -40.14 -20.80 9.85
C ALA A 400 -41.41 -20.05 9.40
N LYS A 401 -42.59 -20.40 9.93
CA LYS A 401 -43.87 -19.85 9.45
C LYS A 401 -44.23 -18.48 10.05
N GLY A 402 -43.64 -18.10 11.18
CA GLY A 402 -43.86 -16.79 11.83
C GLY A 402 -42.92 -15.67 11.33
N PRO A 403 -43.23 -14.38 11.58
CA PRO A 403 -42.38 -13.25 11.17
C PRO A 403 -40.93 -13.33 11.68
N SER A 404 -40.74 -13.81 12.91
CA SER A 404 -39.42 -14.04 13.52
C SER A 404 -38.66 -15.20 12.87
N GLY A 405 -39.36 -16.27 12.47
CA GLY A 405 -38.78 -17.40 11.74
C GLY A 405 -38.31 -17.03 10.33
N ARG A 406 -39.13 -16.26 9.59
CA ARG A 406 -38.75 -15.72 8.27
C ARG A 406 -37.53 -14.81 8.36
N ARG A 407 -37.46 -13.95 9.38
CA ARG A 407 -36.31 -13.07 9.64
C ARG A 407 -35.02 -13.86 9.88
N ASN A 408 -35.09 -14.97 10.62
CA ASN A 408 -33.93 -15.81 10.93
C ASN A 408 -33.49 -16.66 9.72
N ALA A 409 -34.43 -17.16 8.92
CA ALA A 409 -34.12 -17.84 7.66
C ALA A 409 -33.41 -16.88 6.68
N PHE A 410 -33.93 -15.66 6.53
CA PHE A 410 -33.31 -14.65 5.66
C PHE A 410 -31.93 -14.21 6.17
N ALA A 411 -31.74 -14.01 7.48
CA ALA A 411 -30.42 -13.72 8.04
C ALA A 411 -29.41 -14.87 7.83
N SER A 412 -29.87 -16.13 7.84
CA SER A 412 -29.00 -17.29 7.55
C SER A 412 -28.60 -17.32 6.07
N VAL A 413 -29.51 -16.93 5.18
CA VAL A 413 -29.25 -16.74 3.75
C VAL A 413 -28.25 -15.61 3.53
N VAL A 414 -28.38 -14.47 4.22
CA VAL A 414 -27.43 -13.34 4.15
C VAL A 414 -26.03 -13.77 4.59
N VAL A 415 -25.90 -14.53 5.69
CA VAL A 415 -24.61 -15.10 6.11
C VAL A 415 -24.05 -16.05 5.04
N GLY A 416 -24.90 -16.87 4.43
CA GLY A 416 -24.52 -17.74 3.32
C GLY A 416 -24.01 -16.94 2.11
N PHE A 417 -24.71 -15.88 1.72
CA PHE A 417 -24.27 -14.98 0.65
C PHE A 417 -22.96 -14.28 0.97
N VAL A 418 -22.77 -13.82 2.21
CA VAL A 418 -21.47 -13.27 2.63
C VAL A 418 -20.36 -14.31 2.44
N ALA A 419 -20.54 -15.54 2.93
CA ALA A 419 -19.54 -16.59 2.76
C ALA A 419 -19.27 -16.95 1.28
N VAL A 420 -20.32 -17.02 0.45
CA VAL A 420 -20.19 -17.29 -0.99
C VAL A 420 -19.52 -16.14 -1.73
N SER A 421 -19.87 -14.89 -1.43
CA SER A 421 -19.22 -13.70 -1.99
C SER A 421 -17.73 -13.66 -1.65
N MET A 422 -17.37 -14.00 -0.41
CA MET A 422 -15.97 -14.08 0.01
C MET A 422 -15.22 -15.21 -0.71
N LEU A 423 -15.86 -16.37 -0.91
CA LEU A 423 -15.27 -17.46 -1.68
C LEU A 423 -15.08 -17.07 -3.16
N LEU A 424 -16.09 -16.46 -3.78
CA LEU A 424 -16.02 -16.00 -5.18
C LEU A 424 -14.90 -14.98 -5.38
N MET A 425 -14.80 -13.98 -4.49
CA MET A 425 -13.72 -13.00 -4.50
C MET A 425 -12.35 -13.70 -4.49
N ASN A 426 -12.16 -14.65 -3.57
CA ASN A 426 -10.91 -15.40 -3.45
C ASN A 426 -10.63 -16.28 -4.68
N THR A 427 -11.65 -16.87 -5.31
CA THR A 427 -11.48 -17.65 -6.54
C THR A 427 -11.05 -16.76 -7.71
N VAL A 428 -11.64 -15.57 -7.85
CA VAL A 428 -11.24 -14.62 -8.92
C VAL A 428 -9.80 -14.14 -8.70
N LEU A 429 -9.45 -13.77 -7.46
CA LEU A 429 -8.09 -13.38 -7.12
C LEU A 429 -7.08 -14.51 -7.31
N ALA A 430 -7.44 -15.75 -6.96
CA ALA A 430 -6.60 -16.92 -7.20
C ALA A 430 -6.38 -17.15 -8.71
N SER A 431 -7.41 -16.96 -9.53
CA SER A 431 -7.30 -17.08 -10.99
C SER A 431 -6.38 -16.01 -11.58
N ASP A 432 -6.50 -14.77 -11.12
CA ASP A 432 -5.63 -13.65 -11.52
C ASP A 432 -4.18 -13.88 -11.08
N ARG A 433 -3.99 -14.41 -9.87
CA ARG A 433 -2.66 -14.76 -9.38
C ARG A 433 -2.04 -15.90 -10.18
N ALA A 434 -2.80 -16.93 -10.51
CA ALA A 434 -2.33 -18.10 -11.25
C ALA A 434 -1.81 -17.73 -12.65
N SER A 435 -2.33 -16.67 -13.28
CA SER A 435 -1.83 -16.15 -14.55
C SER A 435 -0.64 -15.19 -14.43
N ALA A 436 -0.28 -14.78 -13.20
CA ALA A 436 0.76 -13.79 -12.90
C ALA A 436 2.05 -14.40 -12.27
N GLY A 437 2.38 -15.65 -12.62
CA GLY A 437 3.55 -16.35 -12.07
C GLY A 437 4.89 -15.62 -12.31
N THR A 438 5.83 -15.77 -11.36
CA THR A 438 7.18 -15.17 -11.42
C THR A 438 7.97 -15.57 -12.67
N ASP A 439 7.66 -16.71 -13.27
CA ASP A 439 8.37 -17.24 -14.43
C ASP A 439 8.16 -16.41 -15.69
N ARG A 440 7.05 -15.68 -15.77
CA ARG A 440 6.83 -14.69 -16.83
C ARG A 440 7.88 -13.58 -16.81
N TYR A 441 8.52 -13.34 -15.67
CA TYR A 441 9.54 -12.32 -15.45
C TYR A 441 10.96 -12.92 -15.34
N ALA A 442 11.18 -14.14 -15.86
CA ALA A 442 12.48 -14.78 -15.83
C ALA A 442 13.58 -13.96 -16.53
N TYR A 443 13.25 -13.28 -17.63
CA TYR A 443 14.17 -12.40 -18.37
C TYR A 443 14.70 -11.23 -17.50
N ILE A 444 13.92 -10.75 -16.52
CA ILE A 444 14.39 -9.73 -15.57
C ILE A 444 15.46 -10.31 -14.64
N ARG A 445 15.29 -11.55 -14.17
CA ARG A 445 16.31 -12.23 -13.35
C ARG A 445 17.56 -12.56 -14.15
N GLU A 446 17.43 -12.76 -15.46
CA GLU A 446 18.57 -12.90 -16.38
C GLU A 446 19.31 -11.58 -16.54
N LEU A 447 18.60 -10.48 -16.78
CA LEU A 447 19.16 -9.14 -16.81
C LEU A 447 19.87 -8.78 -15.48
N ASP A 448 19.24 -9.05 -14.33
CA ASP A 448 19.85 -8.75 -13.03
C ASP A 448 21.13 -9.56 -12.79
N ARG A 449 21.17 -10.84 -13.23
CA ARG A 449 22.40 -11.65 -13.23
C ARG A 449 23.45 -11.10 -14.19
N TYR A 450 23.05 -10.60 -15.36
CA TYR A 450 23.96 -9.96 -16.30
C TYR A 450 24.56 -8.68 -15.69
N ILE A 451 23.74 -7.81 -15.10
CA ILE A 451 24.18 -6.60 -14.41
C ILE A 451 25.17 -6.94 -13.28
N ALA A 452 24.79 -7.89 -12.42
CA ALA A 452 25.62 -8.32 -11.29
C ALA A 452 26.94 -8.99 -11.75
N GLY A 453 26.96 -9.62 -12.93
CA GLY A 453 28.14 -10.26 -13.51
C GLY A 453 29.11 -9.30 -14.22
N ASN A 454 28.69 -8.07 -14.54
CA ASN A 454 29.48 -7.07 -15.26
C ASN A 454 29.78 -5.84 -14.39
N LYS A 455 30.49 -6.04 -13.27
CA LYS A 455 30.80 -4.97 -12.29
C LYS A 455 31.74 -3.87 -12.79
N ASP A 456 32.42 -4.11 -13.90
CA ASP A 456 33.23 -3.13 -14.64
C ASP A 456 32.39 -2.16 -15.48
N LYS A 457 31.10 -2.47 -15.69
CA LYS A 457 30.13 -1.66 -16.45
C LYS A 457 29.11 -1.02 -15.53
N LEU A 458 28.65 0.16 -15.91
CA LEU A 458 27.57 0.87 -15.24
C LEU A 458 26.28 0.79 -16.06
N PHE A 459 25.18 0.48 -15.39
CA PHE A 459 23.87 0.34 -16.02
C PHE A 459 22.91 1.42 -15.53
N LEU A 460 22.39 2.21 -16.46
CA LEU A 460 21.41 3.26 -16.24
C LEU A 460 20.09 2.76 -16.81
N SER A 461 18.97 2.91 -16.11
CA SER A 461 17.69 2.33 -16.54
C SER A 461 16.56 3.33 -16.47
N SER A 462 15.64 3.27 -17.43
CA SER A 462 14.34 3.91 -17.25
C SER A 462 13.56 3.29 -16.08
N VAL A 463 12.61 4.05 -15.53
CA VAL A 463 11.72 3.55 -14.48
C VAL A 463 10.85 2.43 -15.01
N SER A 464 10.37 2.51 -16.25
CA SER A 464 9.56 1.48 -16.89
C SER A 464 10.32 0.15 -17.01
N ALA A 465 11.55 0.17 -17.51
CA ALA A 465 12.41 -1.01 -17.59
C ALA A 465 12.73 -1.60 -16.20
N ALA A 466 12.80 -0.74 -15.18
CA ALA A 466 13.13 -1.17 -13.82
C ALA A 466 11.94 -1.64 -12.98
N SER A 467 10.72 -1.18 -13.29
CA SER A 467 9.58 -1.28 -12.39
C SER A 467 9.15 -2.71 -12.15
N ASP A 468 9.18 -3.58 -13.15
CA ASP A 468 8.64 -4.95 -13.02
C ASP A 468 9.51 -5.92 -12.20
N ARG A 469 10.67 -5.47 -11.69
CA ARG A 469 11.53 -6.27 -10.82
C ARG A 469 10.82 -6.81 -9.57
N TYR A 470 9.86 -6.06 -9.01
CA TYR A 470 9.11 -6.56 -7.84
C TYR A 470 8.28 -7.81 -8.13
N SER A 471 7.94 -8.06 -9.40
CA SER A 471 7.20 -9.25 -9.85
C SER A 471 8.12 -10.42 -10.20
N ALA A 472 9.41 -10.14 -10.45
CA ALA A 472 10.41 -11.13 -10.81
C ALA A 472 10.87 -11.99 -9.63
N TYR A 473 10.71 -11.51 -8.40
CA TYR A 473 11.15 -12.19 -7.18
C TYR A 473 9.98 -12.50 -6.25
N SER A 474 10.08 -13.62 -5.54
CA SER A 474 9.14 -13.94 -4.44
C SER A 474 9.43 -13.07 -3.23
N VAL A 475 8.43 -12.77 -2.39
CA VAL A 475 8.64 -12.11 -1.08
C VAL A 475 9.52 -12.92 -0.11
N PHE A 476 9.77 -14.20 -0.41
CA PHE A 476 10.69 -15.04 0.36
C PHE A 476 12.14 -14.96 -0.15
N TYR A 477 12.36 -14.39 -1.34
CA TYR A 477 13.70 -14.14 -1.86
C TYR A 477 14.34 -12.97 -1.12
N ALA A 478 15.53 -13.18 -0.57
CA ALA A 478 16.34 -12.13 0.02
C ALA A 478 17.28 -11.55 -1.04
N PRO A 479 17.21 -10.25 -1.36
CA PRO A 479 18.14 -9.62 -2.29
C PRO A 479 19.59 -9.79 -1.83
N GLU A 480 20.46 -10.13 -2.77
CA GLU A 480 21.89 -10.27 -2.49
C GLU A 480 22.52 -8.90 -2.26
N ARG A 481 23.40 -8.83 -1.26
CA ARG A 481 24.14 -7.60 -0.96
C ARG A 481 25.02 -7.23 -2.15
N GLY A 482 24.96 -5.97 -2.56
CA GLY A 482 25.74 -5.44 -3.67
C GLY A 482 25.27 -5.84 -5.06
N MET A 483 24.12 -6.54 -5.19
CA MET A 483 23.54 -6.93 -6.48
C MET A 483 23.46 -5.75 -7.47
N PHE A 484 23.07 -4.57 -6.99
CA PHE A 484 22.83 -3.36 -7.77
C PHE A 484 23.85 -2.25 -7.49
N GLU A 485 25.08 -2.58 -7.11
CA GLU A 485 26.17 -1.59 -6.92
C GLU A 485 26.54 -0.82 -8.18
N ASN A 486 26.29 -1.38 -9.36
CA ASN A 486 26.61 -0.80 -10.67
C ASN A 486 25.33 -0.50 -11.48
N PHE A 487 24.22 -0.18 -10.79
CA PHE A 487 22.92 0.05 -11.40
C PHE A 487 22.21 1.27 -10.81
N ILE A 488 21.76 2.18 -11.66
CA ILE A 488 21.00 3.38 -11.27
C ILE A 488 19.77 3.55 -12.17
N ILE A 489 18.70 4.13 -11.61
CA ILE A 489 17.47 4.43 -12.33
C ILE A 489 17.46 5.93 -12.68
N LEU A 490 17.14 6.28 -13.93
CA LEU A 490 17.08 7.64 -14.47
C LEU A 490 15.85 8.45 -14.02
N GLY A 491 15.24 8.04 -12.91
CA GLY A 491 14.06 8.64 -12.34
C GLY A 491 13.48 7.77 -11.22
N GLY A 492 12.19 7.94 -10.94
CA GLY A 492 11.55 7.29 -9.79
C GLY A 492 11.47 8.23 -8.59
N TRP A 493 10.99 7.72 -7.46
CA TRP A 493 10.90 8.51 -6.23
C TRP A 493 12.22 8.53 -5.45
N ASN A 494 13.14 7.61 -5.74
CA ASN A 494 14.44 7.52 -5.09
C ASN A 494 15.53 8.38 -5.77
N THR A 495 15.23 9.02 -6.90
CA THR A 495 16.11 10.03 -7.54
C THR A 495 16.33 11.22 -6.61
N LYS A 496 17.53 11.81 -6.66
CA LYS A 496 17.92 12.97 -5.84
C LYS A 496 17.89 12.72 -4.32
N THR A 497 17.80 11.47 -3.89
CA THR A 497 18.03 11.12 -2.48
C THR A 497 19.53 11.24 -2.15
N PRO A 498 19.93 11.40 -0.88
CA PRO A 498 21.35 11.42 -0.53
C PRO A 498 22.13 10.20 -1.07
N ARG A 499 21.55 9.00 -1.02
CA ARG A 499 22.17 7.78 -1.58
C ARG A 499 22.31 7.83 -3.11
N TYR A 500 21.38 8.48 -3.81
CA TYR A 500 21.48 8.69 -5.25
C TYR A 500 22.71 9.53 -5.61
N TYR A 501 22.95 10.62 -4.87
CA TYR A 501 24.14 11.45 -5.05
C TYR A 501 25.43 10.74 -4.63
N GLU A 502 25.43 9.98 -3.54
CA GLU A 502 26.59 9.16 -3.16
C GLU A 502 26.98 8.21 -4.29
N PHE A 503 25.99 7.55 -4.91
CA PHE A 503 26.24 6.68 -6.07
C PHE A 503 26.86 7.45 -7.25
N MET A 504 26.32 8.63 -7.57
CA MET A 504 26.85 9.48 -8.64
C MET A 504 28.28 9.92 -8.35
N GLU A 505 28.57 10.36 -7.12
CA GLU A 505 29.90 10.76 -6.66
C GLU A 505 30.89 9.59 -6.71
N GLU A 506 30.48 8.39 -6.28
CA GLU A 506 31.27 7.14 -6.33
C GLU A 506 31.67 6.75 -7.76
N HIS A 507 30.85 7.07 -8.76
CA HIS A 507 31.05 6.70 -10.17
C HIS A 507 31.48 7.87 -11.07
N GLY A 508 31.67 9.08 -10.52
CA GLY A 508 32.05 10.26 -11.29
C GLY A 508 30.99 10.75 -12.27
N ILE A 509 29.70 10.57 -11.94
CA ILE A 509 28.57 11.00 -12.76
C ILE A 509 28.17 12.41 -12.36
N GLU A 510 28.25 13.36 -13.30
CA GLU A 510 27.73 14.72 -13.10
C GLU A 510 26.28 14.85 -13.61
N ASN A 511 26.01 14.41 -14.84
CA ASN A 511 24.67 14.36 -15.42
C ASN A 511 24.39 12.92 -15.93
N PRO A 512 23.39 12.22 -15.39
CA PRO A 512 23.12 10.82 -15.76
C PRO A 512 22.73 10.59 -17.22
N PHE A 513 22.18 11.59 -17.93
CA PHE A 513 21.90 11.41 -19.36
C PHE A 513 23.15 11.56 -20.21
N LEU A 514 24.02 12.54 -19.89
CA LEU A 514 25.31 12.70 -20.58
C LEU A 514 26.25 11.54 -20.32
N SER A 515 26.20 10.94 -19.13
CA SER A 515 27.08 9.85 -18.75
C SER A 515 26.88 8.60 -19.62
N LEU A 516 25.70 8.40 -20.21
CA LEU A 516 25.44 7.35 -21.20
C LEU A 516 26.39 7.35 -22.41
N LEU A 517 27.07 8.47 -22.68
CA LEU A 517 28.06 8.60 -23.75
C LEU A 517 29.44 8.04 -23.37
N ASN A 518 29.71 7.82 -22.08
CA ASN A 518 30.98 7.26 -21.58
C ASN A 518 31.11 5.78 -21.92
N ASP A 519 32.31 5.31 -22.29
CA ASP A 519 32.54 3.96 -22.87
C ASP A 519 31.97 2.79 -22.06
N ASN A 520 32.04 2.85 -20.73
CA ASN A 520 31.65 1.80 -19.80
C ASN A 520 30.20 1.91 -19.28
N GLU A 521 29.41 2.86 -19.79
CA GLU A 521 28.03 3.08 -19.39
C GLU A 521 27.02 2.59 -20.43
N TYR A 522 25.91 2.01 -19.96
CA TYR A 522 24.91 1.35 -20.78
C TYR A 522 23.51 1.69 -20.32
N LEU A 523 22.60 1.86 -21.27
CA LEU A 523 21.18 2.12 -21.02
C LEU A 523 20.40 0.80 -21.02
N VAL A 524 19.54 0.59 -20.02
CA VAL A 524 18.55 -0.48 -19.99
C VAL A 524 17.19 0.12 -20.27
N GLU A 525 16.56 -0.31 -21.37
CA GLU A 525 15.30 0.27 -21.84
C GLU A 525 14.33 -0.77 -22.40
N ILE A 526 13.03 -0.42 -22.39
CA ILE A 526 12.00 -1.12 -23.15
C ILE A 526 11.80 -0.39 -24.48
N GLY A 527 12.12 -1.07 -25.59
CA GLY A 527 12.01 -0.48 -26.92
C GLY A 527 13.10 0.55 -27.21
N GLU A 528 12.89 1.37 -28.24
CA GLU A 528 13.88 2.33 -28.72
C GLU A 528 14.03 3.55 -27.78
N PRO A 529 15.26 4.01 -27.48
CA PRO A 529 15.51 5.09 -26.51
C PRO A 529 15.32 6.50 -27.10
N THR A 530 14.29 6.69 -27.93
CA THR A 530 14.11 7.92 -28.73
C THR A 530 13.96 9.18 -27.90
N LEU A 531 13.24 9.12 -26.76
CA LEU A 531 13.07 10.26 -25.85
C LEU A 531 14.41 10.75 -25.30
N ILE A 532 15.29 9.83 -24.91
CA ILE A 532 16.64 10.16 -24.40
C ILE A 532 17.50 10.72 -25.53
N GLN A 533 17.48 10.11 -26.73
CA GLN A 533 18.25 10.61 -27.88
C GLN A 533 17.80 12.02 -28.28
N GLN A 534 16.50 12.28 -28.30
CA GLN A 534 15.95 13.60 -28.58
C GLN A 534 16.31 14.60 -27.48
N TYR A 535 16.29 14.18 -26.22
CA TYR A 535 16.70 15.01 -25.09
C TYR A 535 18.17 15.42 -25.19
N LEU A 536 19.05 14.48 -25.54
CA LEU A 536 20.48 14.74 -25.74
C LEU A 536 20.73 15.74 -26.88
N LEU A 537 19.94 15.63 -27.96
CA LEU A 537 20.00 16.55 -29.08
C LEU A 537 19.51 17.96 -28.69
N GLU A 538 18.35 18.07 -28.05
CA GLU A 538 17.73 19.36 -27.72
C GLU A 538 18.48 20.12 -26.63
N LYS A 539 18.91 19.43 -25.57
CA LYS A 539 19.55 20.06 -24.41
C LYS A 539 21.05 20.26 -24.57
N PHE A 540 21.73 19.34 -25.25
CA PHE A 540 23.19 19.35 -25.34
C PHE A 540 23.71 19.49 -26.78
N GLY A 541 22.84 19.49 -27.80
CA GLY A 541 23.25 19.57 -29.20
C GLY A 541 23.93 18.29 -29.70
N ILE A 542 23.76 17.16 -28.98
CA ILE A 542 24.47 15.91 -29.27
C ILE A 542 23.53 14.97 -30.01
N ARG A 543 23.80 14.74 -31.30
CA ARG A 543 23.13 13.68 -32.05
C ARG A 543 23.73 12.33 -31.67
N THR A 544 22.88 11.36 -31.38
CA THR A 544 23.31 10.04 -30.91
C THR A 544 22.69 8.89 -31.69
N GLU A 545 23.41 7.77 -31.76
CA GLU A 545 22.93 6.47 -32.20
C GLU A 545 22.87 5.50 -31.02
N ALA A 546 21.93 4.56 -31.06
CA ALA A 546 21.77 3.53 -30.04
C ALA A 546 22.00 2.15 -30.67
N ALA A 547 22.98 1.42 -30.15
CA ALA A 547 23.28 0.05 -30.58
C ALA A 547 22.89 -0.93 -29.49
N VAL A 548 22.08 -1.94 -29.82
CA VAL A 548 21.75 -3.04 -28.89
C VAL A 548 23.02 -3.88 -28.66
N VAL A 549 23.39 -4.02 -27.40
CA VAL A 549 24.52 -4.83 -26.92
C VAL A 549 24.05 -6.22 -26.48
N GLU A 550 22.89 -6.27 -25.83
CA GLU A 550 22.29 -7.51 -25.33
C GLU A 550 20.76 -7.32 -25.22
N SER A 551 20.01 -8.41 -25.37
CA SER A 551 18.54 -8.40 -25.30
C SER A 551 17.99 -9.48 -24.37
N PHE A 552 16.98 -9.11 -23.58
CA PHE A 552 16.28 -9.96 -22.63
C PHE A 552 14.77 -9.82 -22.84
N ASP A 553 14.20 -10.64 -23.72
CA ASP A 553 12.79 -10.55 -24.13
C ASP A 553 12.43 -9.14 -24.65
N ARG A 554 11.72 -8.33 -23.85
CA ARG A 554 11.35 -6.94 -24.19
C ARG A 554 12.28 -5.87 -23.63
N LEU A 555 13.34 -6.26 -22.90
CA LEU A 555 14.35 -5.37 -22.35
C LEU A 555 15.62 -5.42 -23.20
N ASN A 556 16.18 -4.26 -23.50
CA ASN A 556 17.42 -4.15 -24.26
C ASN A 556 18.46 -3.39 -23.45
N VAL A 557 19.71 -3.82 -23.57
CA VAL A 557 20.88 -3.09 -23.10
C VAL A 557 21.48 -2.37 -24.30
N TYR A 558 21.45 -1.05 -24.30
CA TYR A 558 21.96 -0.19 -25.36
C TYR A 558 23.31 0.41 -24.99
N LYS A 559 24.16 0.55 -26.01
CA LYS A 559 25.28 1.49 -26.02
C LYS A 559 24.86 2.73 -26.80
N ILE A 560 24.84 3.87 -26.14
CA ILE A 560 24.61 5.17 -26.79
C ILE A 560 25.96 5.73 -27.24
N ARG A 561 26.04 6.23 -28.48
CA ARG A 561 27.24 6.84 -29.06
C ARG A 561 26.89 8.12 -29.77
N ILE A 562 27.85 9.04 -29.85
CA ILE A 562 27.71 10.22 -30.70
C ILE A 562 27.65 9.75 -32.16
N ALA A 563 26.62 10.19 -32.89
CA ALA A 563 26.45 9.87 -34.30
C ALA A 563 27.61 10.47 -35.11
N SER A 564 28.18 9.70 -36.04
CA SER A 564 29.27 10.21 -36.88
C SER A 564 28.75 11.19 -37.94
N GLU A 565 29.53 12.22 -38.30
CA GLU A 565 29.11 13.19 -39.33
C GLU A 565 29.01 12.59 -40.75
N ASP A 566 29.49 11.36 -40.96
CA ASP A 566 29.59 10.71 -42.27
C ASP A 566 28.28 10.09 -42.80
N ASP A 567 27.23 9.97 -41.96
CA ASP A 567 25.90 9.51 -42.37
C ASP A 567 25.03 10.62 -43.01
N LYS A 568 25.61 11.76 -43.38
CA LYS A 568 24.93 12.87 -44.07
C LYS A 568 24.62 12.60 -45.55
N ASN A 569 25.01 11.45 -46.13
CA ASN A 569 24.98 11.21 -47.58
C ASN A 569 24.41 9.85 -48.01
N SER A 570 23.33 9.38 -47.39
CA SER A 570 22.51 8.32 -48.01
C SER A 570 21.02 8.57 -47.80
N ASP A 571 20.52 9.58 -48.52
CA ASP A 571 19.11 9.66 -48.93
C ASP A 571 18.86 8.78 -50.15
#